data_AF-A0A1R2B0M1-F1
#
_entry.id   AF-A0A1R2B0M1-F1
#
_cell.length_a   1.000
_cell.length_b   1.000
_cell.length_c   1.000
_cell.angle_alpha   90.00
_cell.angle_beta   90.00
_cell.angle_gamma   90.00
#
_symmetry.space_group_name_H-M   'P 1'
#
loop_
_entity.id
_entity.type
_entity.pdbx_description
1 polymer ?
#
loop_
_entity_poly.entity_id
_entity_poly.type
_entity_poly.pdbx_seq_one_letter_code
_entity_poly.pdbx_strand_id
1 'polypeptide(L)'
;MQKVPTIQYTNLFDHHNTMMNKIADFKAYIDNIEKCKNFIKNSKPGETLKVNKWIRTDYHNTICSEHRTLCHEECFLNYNDSHGTSFFNNCACMNAQKICKTCGCNSEQHVHKHEKPMIEISSIDQMLDSCSINDRSSSENILKALEAKEKKLILDLVEIESNINSISPKYQISKYLIKAVEHLRFQIESEKDPNKLGELQNTMAIYQRLAKGMQS
;
A
#
# COMPACT_ATOMS: atom_id res chain seq x y z
N MET A 1 8.89 15.50 -34.23
CA MET A 1 8.48 14.08 -34.41
C MET A 1 7.55 13.71 -33.28
N GLN A 2 6.28 13.43 -33.55
CA GLN A 2 5.38 12.81 -32.56
C GLN A 2 5.86 11.37 -32.37
N LYS A 3 6.31 11.03 -31.16
CA LYS A 3 6.62 9.65 -30.79
C LYS A 3 5.29 8.91 -30.62
N VAL A 4 5.11 7.83 -31.36
CA VAL A 4 3.90 7.00 -31.29
C VAL A 4 4.04 6.08 -30.08
N PRO A 5 3.12 6.18 -29.09
CA PRO A 5 3.12 5.29 -27.95
C PRO A 5 3.04 3.83 -28.37
N THR A 6 3.99 3.03 -27.91
CA THR A 6 4.01 1.59 -28.10
C THR A 6 3.07 0.95 -27.07
N ILE A 7 2.01 0.29 -27.54
CA ILE A 7 0.91 -0.28 -26.74
C ILE A 7 1.40 -1.11 -25.54
N GLN A 8 2.50 -1.84 -25.71
CA GLN A 8 3.12 -2.67 -24.66
C GLN A 8 3.56 -1.87 -23.42
N TYR A 9 4.01 -0.63 -23.59
CA TYR A 9 4.56 0.19 -22.51
C TYR A 9 3.47 0.95 -21.75
N THR A 10 2.40 1.31 -22.46
CA THR A 10 1.17 1.81 -21.82
C THR A 10 0.63 0.76 -20.86
N ASN A 11 0.56 -0.51 -21.29
CA ASN A 11 0.09 -1.61 -20.45
C ASN A 11 0.99 -1.86 -19.22
N LEU A 12 2.32 -1.81 -19.37
CA LEU A 12 3.24 -2.01 -18.25
C LEU A 12 3.15 -0.88 -17.23
N PHE A 13 3.04 0.36 -17.72
CA PHE A 13 2.82 1.52 -16.87
C PHE A 13 1.49 1.42 -16.13
N ASP A 14 0.39 1.12 -16.82
CA ASP A 14 -0.93 0.96 -16.22
C ASP A 14 -0.93 -0.13 -15.16
N HIS A 15 -0.21 -1.22 -15.42
CA HIS A 15 -0.05 -2.31 -14.47
C HIS A 15 0.75 -1.87 -13.23
N HIS A 16 1.90 -1.21 -13.40
CA HIS A 16 2.67 -0.61 -12.32
C HIS A 16 1.81 0.35 -11.49
N ASN A 17 1.17 1.32 -12.15
CA ASN A 17 0.37 2.34 -11.49
C ASN A 17 -0.82 1.74 -10.74
N THR A 18 -1.47 0.73 -11.30
CA THR A 18 -2.56 -0.01 -10.65
C THR A 18 -2.07 -0.68 -9.37
N MET A 19 -0.92 -1.36 -9.41
CA MET A 19 -0.35 -1.99 -8.21
C MET A 19 0.07 -0.95 -7.16
N MET A 20 0.77 0.10 -7.57
CA MET A 20 1.22 1.16 -6.68
C MET A 20 0.08 1.93 -6.02
N ASN A 21 -1.04 2.06 -6.72
CA ASN A 21 -2.27 2.61 -6.18
C ASN A 21 -2.85 1.72 -5.07
N LYS A 22 -3.00 0.42 -5.34
CA LYS A 22 -3.45 -0.56 -4.34
C LYS A 22 -2.53 -0.61 -3.12
N ILE A 23 -1.21 -0.54 -3.32
CA ILE A 23 -0.22 -0.46 -2.23
C ILE A 23 -0.48 0.77 -1.35
N ALA A 24 -0.67 1.95 -1.97
CA ALA A 24 -0.92 3.17 -1.23
C ALA A 24 -2.23 3.08 -0.41
N ASP A 25 -3.29 2.50 -1.01
CA ASP A 25 -4.59 2.31 -0.36
C ASP A 25 -4.51 1.33 0.82
N PHE A 26 -3.90 0.16 0.63
CA PHE A 26 -3.74 -0.82 1.70
C PHE A 26 -2.92 -0.29 2.87
N LYS A 27 -1.81 0.42 2.61
CA LYS A 27 -1.01 1.04 3.67
C LYS A 27 -1.82 2.09 4.44
N ALA A 28 -2.63 2.90 3.75
CA ALA A 28 -3.51 3.86 4.41
C ALA A 28 -4.56 3.17 5.30
N TYR A 29 -5.18 2.09 4.81
CA TYR A 29 -6.15 1.31 5.57
C TYR A 29 -5.55 0.62 6.79
N ILE A 30 -4.37 -0.01 6.67
CA ILE A 30 -3.69 -0.65 7.79
C ILE A 30 -3.38 0.36 8.89
N ASP A 31 -2.82 1.53 8.54
CA ASP A 31 -2.53 2.58 9.52
C ASP A 31 -3.78 3.11 10.21
N ASN A 32 -4.89 3.22 9.47
CA ASN A 32 -6.17 3.60 10.04
C ASN A 32 -6.73 2.54 11.00
N ILE A 33 -6.59 1.25 10.67
CA ILE A 33 -6.97 0.14 11.57
C ILE A 33 -6.13 0.16 12.84
N GLU A 34 -4.82 0.35 12.74
CA GLU A 34 -3.93 0.48 13.91
C GLU A 34 -4.36 1.63 14.83
N LYS A 35 -4.67 2.80 14.25
CA LYS A 35 -5.22 3.94 14.99
C LYS A 35 -6.54 3.61 15.66
N CYS A 36 -7.45 2.91 14.98
CA CYS A 36 -8.74 2.48 15.56
C CYS A 36 -8.54 1.54 16.74
N LYS A 37 -7.70 0.51 16.60
CA LYS A 37 -7.37 -0.42 17.69
C LYS A 37 -6.81 0.32 18.90
N ASN A 38 -5.89 1.27 18.67
CA ASN A 38 -5.31 2.08 19.73
C ASN A 38 -6.34 2.98 20.42
N PHE A 39 -7.26 3.57 19.66
CA PHE A 39 -8.36 4.38 20.19
C PHE A 39 -9.26 3.53 21.09
N ILE A 40 -9.72 2.35 20.61
CA ILE A 40 -10.59 1.46 21.38
C ILE A 40 -9.95 1.04 22.71
N LYS A 41 -8.63 0.83 22.74
CA LYS A 41 -7.90 0.38 23.93
C LYS A 41 -7.66 1.49 24.95
N ASN A 42 -7.53 2.75 24.52
CA ASN A 42 -6.95 3.80 25.36
C ASN A 42 -7.78 5.09 25.47
N SER A 43 -8.74 5.32 24.57
CA SER A 43 -9.41 6.62 24.48
C SER A 43 -10.51 6.83 25.49
N LYS A 44 -10.67 8.09 25.88
CA LYS A 44 -11.76 8.54 26.74
C LYS A 44 -13.02 8.85 25.92
N PRO A 45 -14.22 8.82 26.55
CA PRO A 45 -15.44 9.27 25.91
C PRO A 45 -15.30 10.68 25.34
N GLY A 46 -15.69 10.88 24.08
CA GLY A 46 -15.68 12.18 23.39
C GLY A 46 -14.40 12.51 22.60
N GLU A 47 -13.38 11.65 22.62
CA GLU A 47 -12.20 11.82 21.76
C GLU A 47 -12.51 11.50 20.29
N THR A 48 -11.73 12.08 19.38
CA THR A 48 -11.88 11.90 17.93
C THR A 48 -10.61 11.32 17.32
N LEU A 49 -10.74 10.58 16.21
CA LEU A 49 -9.61 9.92 15.56
C LEU A 49 -9.11 10.71 14.35
N LYS A 50 -7.79 10.86 14.22
CA LYS A 50 -7.16 11.43 13.02
C LYS A 50 -6.82 10.33 12.01
N VAL A 51 -7.56 10.26 10.92
CA VAL A 51 -7.48 9.16 9.95
C VAL A 51 -6.97 9.66 8.59
N ASN A 52 -6.27 8.78 7.87
CA ASN A 52 -5.81 9.06 6.52
C ASN A 52 -6.96 8.80 5.55
N LYS A 53 -7.28 9.76 4.69
CA LYS A 53 -8.21 9.56 3.57
C LYS A 53 -7.60 10.07 2.27
N TRP A 54 -8.15 9.56 1.18
CA TRP A 54 -7.88 10.06 -0.15
C TRP A 54 -9.04 10.95 -0.59
N ILE A 55 -8.72 12.16 -1.06
CA ILE A 55 -9.69 13.11 -1.58
C ILE A 55 -9.55 13.19 -3.08
N ARG A 56 -10.66 13.02 -3.80
CA ARG A 56 -10.71 13.10 -5.26
C ARG A 56 -10.27 14.48 -5.78
N THR A 57 -9.52 14.46 -6.88
CA THR A 57 -9.13 15.64 -7.65
C THR A 57 -9.43 15.42 -9.13
N ASP A 58 -9.70 16.50 -9.86
CA ASP A 58 -9.96 16.43 -11.31
C ASP A 58 -8.68 16.27 -12.15
N TYR A 59 -7.53 16.38 -11.49
CA TYR A 59 -6.19 16.26 -12.06
C TYR A 59 -5.41 15.11 -11.42
N HIS A 60 -4.37 14.64 -12.11
CA HIS A 60 -3.45 13.63 -11.57
C HIS A 60 -2.48 14.25 -10.57
N ASN A 61 -2.20 13.52 -9.50
CA ASN A 61 -1.15 13.82 -8.54
C ASN A 61 -0.11 12.71 -8.56
N THR A 62 1.16 13.06 -8.36
CA THR A 62 2.21 12.09 -8.07
C THR A 62 2.33 11.93 -6.56
N ILE A 63 2.03 10.74 -6.07
CA ILE A 63 2.08 10.39 -4.64
C ILE A 63 3.12 9.31 -4.41
N CYS A 64 3.87 9.38 -3.33
CA CYS A 64 4.72 8.28 -2.91
C CYS A 64 3.87 7.20 -2.21
N SER A 65 3.85 5.97 -2.71
CA SER A 65 3.06 4.88 -2.12
C SER A 65 3.61 4.38 -0.78
N GLU A 66 4.90 4.59 -0.50
CA GLU A 66 5.50 4.27 0.79
C GLU A 66 5.10 5.31 1.85
N HIS A 67 5.42 6.58 1.60
CA HIS A 67 5.21 7.66 2.57
C HIS A 67 3.82 8.30 2.52
N ARG A 68 3.02 7.98 1.50
CA ARG A 68 1.73 8.64 1.17
C ARG A 68 1.83 10.16 1.17
N THR A 69 2.96 10.66 0.70
CA THR A 69 3.24 12.09 0.57
C THR A 69 2.84 12.55 -0.82
N LEU A 70 2.17 13.70 -0.92
CA LEU A 70 1.92 14.38 -2.18
C LEU A 70 3.25 14.95 -2.70
N CYS A 71 3.88 14.24 -3.62
CA CYS A 71 5.21 14.60 -4.12
C CYS A 71 5.17 15.65 -5.24
N HIS A 72 4.11 15.62 -6.06
CA HIS A 72 3.82 16.62 -7.09
C HIS A 72 2.30 16.73 -7.26
N GLU A 73 1.74 17.92 -7.06
CA GLU A 73 0.34 18.22 -7.35
C GLU A 73 0.18 18.60 -8.83
N GLU A 74 -0.98 18.31 -9.43
CA GLU A 74 -1.27 18.66 -10.84
C GLU A 74 -0.20 18.15 -11.83
N CYS A 75 0.17 16.87 -11.70
CA CYS A 75 1.18 16.28 -12.57
C CYS A 75 0.62 15.98 -13.96
N PHE A 76 1.06 16.76 -14.96
CA PHE A 76 0.73 16.57 -16.38
C PHE A 76 1.66 15.59 -17.11
N LEU A 77 2.36 14.71 -16.38
CA LEU A 77 3.34 13.85 -17.03
C LEU A 77 2.65 12.84 -17.95
N ASN A 78 2.84 13.05 -19.25
CA ASN A 78 2.46 12.10 -20.28
C ASN A 78 3.62 11.10 -20.45
N TYR A 79 3.33 9.82 -20.25
CA TYR A 79 4.33 8.75 -20.29
C TYR A 79 4.92 8.63 -21.70
N ASN A 80 6.25 8.61 -21.79
CA ASN A 80 6.97 8.40 -23.04
C ASN A 80 7.49 6.96 -23.14
N ASP A 81 7.64 6.47 -24.37
CA ASP A 81 8.01 5.08 -24.71
C ASP A 81 9.44 4.64 -24.34
N SER A 82 10.12 5.33 -23.42
CA SER A 82 11.45 4.91 -23.02
C SER A 82 11.38 3.66 -22.13
N HIS A 83 12.03 2.59 -22.60
CA HIS A 83 12.14 1.29 -21.95
C HIS A 83 12.63 1.37 -20.48
N GLY A 84 12.05 0.52 -19.61
CA GLY A 84 12.48 0.36 -18.21
C GLY A 84 11.68 1.20 -17.20
N THR A 85 11.85 0.89 -15.91
CA THR A 85 11.07 1.33 -14.71
C THR A 85 11.04 2.85 -14.41
N SER A 86 11.31 3.68 -15.42
CA SER A 86 11.50 5.12 -15.36
C SER A 86 10.19 5.92 -15.41
N PHE A 87 9.07 5.35 -14.95
CA PHE A 87 7.73 5.87 -15.19
C PHE A 87 7.55 7.32 -14.70
N PHE A 88 8.19 7.68 -13.59
CA PHE A 88 8.12 9.01 -13.00
C PHE A 88 9.43 9.80 -13.09
N ASN A 89 10.43 9.32 -13.85
CA ASN A 89 11.76 9.94 -13.91
C ASN A 89 11.78 11.38 -14.42
N ASN A 90 10.73 11.79 -15.12
CA ASN A 90 10.56 13.13 -15.67
C ASN A 90 9.60 13.98 -14.84
N CYS A 91 9.04 13.44 -13.75
CA CYS A 91 8.16 14.18 -12.88
C CYS A 91 8.94 15.32 -12.21
N ALA A 92 8.29 16.48 -12.06
CA ALA A 92 8.92 17.65 -11.47
C ALA A 92 9.42 17.42 -10.04
N CYS A 93 8.88 16.41 -9.34
CA CYS A 93 9.37 16.01 -8.02
C CYS A 93 10.72 15.27 -8.07
N MET A 94 11.14 14.71 -9.20
CA MET A 94 12.41 13.97 -9.32
C MET A 94 13.59 14.91 -9.57
N ASN A 95 14.74 14.61 -8.96
CA ASN A 95 16.01 15.25 -9.26
C ASN A 95 16.73 14.55 -10.43
N ALA A 96 17.95 15.02 -10.76
CA ALA A 96 18.76 14.45 -11.84
C ALA A 96 19.10 12.96 -11.61
N GLN A 97 19.28 12.56 -10.34
CA GLN A 97 19.53 11.18 -9.92
C GLN A 97 18.26 10.32 -9.81
N LYS A 98 17.09 10.84 -10.19
CA LYS A 98 15.79 10.13 -10.14
C LYS A 98 15.31 9.80 -8.73
N ILE A 99 15.78 10.59 -7.77
CA ILE A 99 15.33 10.59 -6.39
C ILE A 99 14.31 11.73 -6.23
N CYS A 100 13.18 11.42 -5.59
CA CYS A 100 12.18 12.42 -5.29
C CYS A 100 12.72 13.44 -4.28
N LYS A 101 12.68 14.72 -4.66
CA LYS A 101 13.06 15.86 -3.82
C LYS A 101 12.15 16.04 -2.59
N THR A 102 10.94 15.48 -2.64
CA THR A 102 9.94 15.62 -1.58
C THR A 102 10.03 14.51 -0.53
N CYS A 103 10.15 13.25 -0.96
CA CYS A 103 10.13 12.10 -0.04
C CYS A 103 11.42 11.26 -0.02
N GLY A 104 12.40 11.55 -0.88
CA GLY A 104 13.66 10.80 -0.95
C GLY A 104 13.57 9.41 -1.59
N CYS A 105 12.39 8.96 -2.05
CA CYS A 105 12.25 7.68 -2.73
C CYS A 105 12.59 7.74 -4.22
N ASN A 106 12.95 6.59 -4.79
CA ASN A 106 13.06 6.38 -6.23
C ASN A 106 11.72 6.54 -6.95
N SER A 107 11.77 6.71 -8.28
CA SER A 107 10.59 6.84 -9.14
C SER A 107 9.59 5.69 -9.01
N GLU A 108 10.11 4.49 -8.77
CA GLU A 108 9.39 3.22 -8.66
C GLU A 108 8.52 3.13 -7.40
N GLN A 109 8.63 4.09 -6.48
CA GLN A 109 7.80 4.21 -5.27
C GLN A 109 6.61 5.16 -5.44
N HIS A 110 6.35 5.65 -6.65
CA HIS A 110 5.35 6.67 -6.90
C HIS A 110 4.18 6.14 -7.72
N VAL A 111 3.03 6.81 -7.57
CA VAL A 111 1.78 6.53 -8.29
C VAL A 111 1.20 7.83 -8.81
N HIS A 112 0.60 7.77 -10.00
CA HIS A 112 -0.35 8.77 -10.48
C HIS A 112 -1.76 8.40 -10.09
N LYS A 113 -2.39 9.27 -9.29
CA LYS A 113 -3.77 9.09 -8.84
C LYS A 113 -4.51 10.42 -8.93
N HIS A 114 -5.78 10.36 -9.30
CA HIS A 114 -6.71 11.50 -9.24
C HIS A 114 -7.21 11.76 -7.81
N GLU A 115 -6.32 11.62 -6.84
CA GLU A 115 -6.64 11.85 -5.45
C GLU A 115 -5.41 12.44 -4.76
N LYS A 116 -5.61 13.05 -3.59
CA LYS A 116 -4.52 13.47 -2.71
C LYS A 116 -4.74 13.01 -1.28
N PRO A 117 -3.65 12.73 -0.53
CA PRO A 117 -3.75 12.31 0.86
C PRO A 117 -4.23 13.50 1.73
N MET A 118 -5.16 13.22 2.65
CA MET A 118 -5.65 14.17 3.64
C MET A 118 -5.75 13.50 5.00
N ILE A 119 -5.50 14.26 6.06
CA ILE A 119 -5.82 13.84 7.43
C ILE A 119 -7.19 14.42 7.77
N GLU A 120 -8.14 13.55 8.07
CA GLU A 120 -9.49 13.94 8.49
C GLU A 120 -9.70 13.56 9.96
N ILE A 121 -10.50 14.35 10.66
CA ILE A 121 -11.01 13.99 11.98
C ILE A 121 -12.29 13.19 11.76
N SER A 122 -12.33 11.93 12.20
CA SER A 122 -13.49 11.05 12.08
C SER A 122 -13.87 10.44 13.43
N SER A 123 -15.14 10.09 13.58
CA SER A 123 -15.60 9.30 14.72
C SER A 123 -15.17 7.85 14.57
N ILE A 124 -15.16 7.10 15.69
CA ILE A 124 -14.89 5.67 15.66
C ILE A 124 -15.95 4.93 14.82
N ASP A 125 -17.22 5.32 14.89
CA ASP A 125 -18.29 4.69 14.13
C ASP A 125 -18.11 4.82 12.62
N GLN A 126 -17.78 6.03 12.14
CA GLN A 126 -17.48 6.27 10.72
C GLN A 126 -16.31 5.39 10.23
N MET A 127 -15.33 5.15 11.12
CA MET A 127 -14.21 4.29 10.80
C MET A 127 -14.58 2.81 10.76
N LEU A 128 -15.40 2.35 11.70
CA LEU A 128 -15.90 0.98 11.68
C LEU A 128 -16.78 0.72 10.45
N ASP A 129 -17.59 1.69 10.04
CA ASP A 129 -18.35 1.63 8.78
C ASP A 129 -17.43 1.47 7.57
N SER A 130 -16.37 2.29 7.48
CA SER A 130 -15.39 2.21 6.39
C SER A 130 -14.64 0.88 6.34
N CYS A 131 -14.50 0.21 7.48
CA CYS A 131 -13.91 -1.13 7.58
C CYS A 131 -14.93 -2.26 7.34
N SER A 132 -16.21 -1.92 7.16
CA SER A 132 -17.34 -2.86 7.08
C SER A 132 -17.50 -3.72 8.34
N ILE A 133 -17.31 -3.10 9.51
CA ILE A 133 -17.46 -3.75 10.82
C ILE A 133 -18.83 -3.43 11.41
N ASN A 134 -19.70 -4.44 11.35
CA ASN A 134 -21.10 -4.34 11.78
C ASN A 134 -21.31 -4.84 13.21
N ASP A 135 -20.54 -5.83 13.66
CA ASP A 135 -20.63 -6.31 15.05
C ASP A 135 -19.90 -5.37 16.00
N ARG A 136 -20.68 -4.57 16.72
CA ARG A 136 -20.22 -3.60 17.73
C ARG A 136 -20.68 -3.94 19.14
N SER A 137 -21.09 -5.19 19.36
CA SER A 137 -21.64 -5.66 20.64
C SER A 137 -20.65 -5.55 21.80
N SER A 138 -19.35 -5.61 21.53
CA SER A 138 -18.29 -5.41 22.51
C SER A 138 -17.02 -4.87 21.85
N SER A 139 -16.17 -4.19 22.63
CA SER A 139 -14.84 -3.77 22.19
C SER A 139 -13.97 -4.93 21.74
N GLU A 140 -14.09 -6.08 22.39
CA GLU A 140 -13.39 -7.32 22.03
C GLU A 140 -13.77 -7.83 20.64
N ASN A 141 -15.07 -7.85 20.31
CA ASN A 141 -15.54 -8.26 18.99
C ASN A 141 -15.08 -7.30 17.89
N ILE A 142 -15.10 -5.99 18.17
CA ILE A 142 -14.58 -4.96 17.26
C ILE A 142 -13.08 -5.17 17.00
N LEU A 143 -12.29 -5.39 18.06
CA LEU A 143 -10.85 -5.63 17.94
C LEU A 143 -10.55 -6.88 17.12
N LYS A 144 -11.26 -8.00 17.36
CA LYS A 144 -11.11 -9.22 16.55
C LYS A 144 -11.45 -8.99 15.09
N ALA A 145 -12.51 -8.24 14.79
CA ALA A 145 -12.88 -7.91 13.42
C ALA A 145 -11.82 -7.02 12.74
N LEU A 146 -11.29 -6.03 13.45
CA LEU A 146 -10.20 -5.17 12.96
C LEU A 146 -8.93 -5.98 12.69
N GLU A 147 -8.55 -6.89 13.59
CA GLU A 147 -7.38 -7.77 13.41
C GLU A 147 -7.54 -8.71 12.22
N ALA A 148 -8.73 -9.30 12.04
CA ALA A 148 -9.02 -10.13 10.88
C ALA A 148 -8.93 -9.34 9.56
N LYS A 149 -9.43 -8.10 9.55
CA LYS A 149 -9.37 -7.20 8.39
C LYS A 149 -7.93 -6.78 8.08
N GLU A 150 -7.17 -6.35 9.09
CA GLU A 150 -5.76 -5.98 8.97
C GLU A 150 -4.95 -7.13 8.40
N LYS A 151 -5.12 -8.35 8.95
CA LYS A 151 -4.44 -9.55 8.46
C LYS A 151 -4.69 -9.78 6.97
N LYS A 152 -5.95 -9.68 6.53
CA LYS A 152 -6.30 -9.84 5.12
C LYS A 152 -5.58 -8.80 4.26
N LEU A 153 -5.64 -7.52 4.65
CA LEU A 153 -5.00 -6.42 3.91
C LEU A 153 -3.48 -6.56 3.85
N ILE A 154 -2.84 -7.05 4.92
CA ILE A 154 -1.40 -7.31 4.95
C ILE A 154 -1.03 -8.41 3.94
N LEU A 155 -1.80 -9.50 3.87
CA LEU A 155 -1.56 -10.56 2.89
C LEU A 155 -1.76 -10.06 1.44
N ASP A 156 -2.85 -9.35 1.18
CA ASP A 156 -3.13 -8.76 -0.13
C ASP A 156 -2.03 -7.77 -0.55
N LEU A 157 -1.53 -6.95 0.40
CA LEU A 157 -0.43 -6.02 0.17
C LEU A 157 0.84 -6.75 -0.23
N VAL A 158 1.24 -7.80 0.50
CA VAL A 158 2.49 -8.50 0.20
C VAL A 158 2.44 -9.22 -1.14
N GLU A 159 1.30 -9.79 -1.53
CA GLU A 159 1.14 -10.35 -2.87
C GLU A 159 1.42 -9.31 -3.95
N ILE A 160 0.83 -8.11 -3.82
CA ILE A 160 1.05 -7.01 -4.77
C ILE A 160 2.51 -6.53 -4.71
N GLU A 161 3.10 -6.41 -3.53
CA GLU A 161 4.50 -6.00 -3.35
C GLU A 161 5.50 -7.03 -3.93
N SER A 162 5.17 -8.32 -3.89
CA SER A 162 5.95 -9.36 -4.56
C SER A 162 5.86 -9.21 -6.08
N ASN A 163 4.65 -8.96 -6.61
CA ASN A 163 4.44 -8.78 -8.04
C ASN A 163 5.16 -7.54 -8.57
N ILE A 164 5.04 -6.39 -7.89
CA ILE A 164 5.75 -5.18 -8.30
C ILE A 164 7.27 -5.35 -8.21
N ASN A 165 7.79 -6.04 -7.19
CA ASN A 165 9.22 -6.31 -7.06
C ASN A 165 9.76 -7.19 -8.20
N SER A 166 8.95 -8.13 -8.70
CA SER A 166 9.31 -8.96 -9.87
C SER A 166 9.45 -8.14 -11.16
N ILE A 167 8.67 -7.06 -11.28
CA ILE A 167 8.67 -6.15 -12.43
C ILE A 167 9.72 -5.04 -12.27
N SER A 168 9.94 -4.61 -11.02
CA SER A 168 10.76 -3.47 -10.65
C SER A 168 11.65 -3.84 -9.46
N PRO A 169 12.85 -4.38 -9.71
CA PRO A 169 13.76 -4.81 -8.64
C PRO A 169 14.26 -3.69 -7.73
N LYS A 170 14.07 -2.42 -8.11
CA LYS A 170 14.37 -1.23 -7.28
C LYS A 170 13.20 -0.83 -6.37
N TYR A 171 12.09 -1.56 -6.44
CA TYR A 171 10.97 -1.36 -5.54
C TYR A 171 11.40 -1.74 -4.11
N GLN A 172 11.25 -0.79 -3.19
CA GLN A 172 11.39 -1.03 -1.78
C GLN A 172 10.10 -1.63 -1.24
N ILE A 173 10.19 -2.85 -0.72
CA ILE A 173 9.08 -3.54 -0.08
C ILE A 173 8.77 -2.89 1.28
N SER A 174 7.49 -2.89 1.65
CA SER A 174 7.08 -2.27 2.91
C SER A 174 7.52 -3.06 4.14
N LYS A 175 7.58 -2.35 5.26
CA LYS A 175 7.80 -2.95 6.58
C LYS A 175 6.73 -3.97 7.00
N TYR A 176 5.54 -3.98 6.36
CA TYR A 176 4.45 -4.89 6.73
C TYR A 176 4.73 -6.34 6.35
N LEU A 177 5.78 -6.60 5.55
CA LEU A 177 6.21 -7.94 5.19
C LEU A 177 6.52 -8.82 6.41
N ILE A 178 7.13 -8.28 7.46
CA ILE A 178 7.45 -9.04 8.68
C ILE A 178 6.16 -9.53 9.35
N LYS A 179 5.16 -8.66 9.48
CA LYS A 179 3.84 -9.01 10.04
C LYS A 179 3.16 -10.10 9.22
N ALA A 180 3.27 -10.05 7.89
CA ALA A 180 2.72 -11.08 7.01
C ALA A 180 3.37 -12.46 7.26
N VAL A 181 4.69 -12.50 7.44
CA VAL A 181 5.42 -13.75 7.75
C VAL A 181 4.96 -14.34 9.08
N GLU A 182 4.78 -13.51 10.11
CA GLU A 182 4.25 -13.94 11.41
C GLU A 182 2.83 -14.53 11.27
N HIS A 183 1.97 -13.87 10.49
CA HIS A 183 0.61 -14.34 10.23
C HIS A 183 0.56 -15.67 9.48
N LEU A 184 1.40 -15.85 8.46
CA LEU A 184 1.49 -17.12 7.72
C LEU A 184 2.00 -18.24 8.62
N ARG A 185 2.99 -17.96 9.50
CA ARG A 185 3.49 -18.94 10.46
C ARG A 185 2.38 -19.45 11.36
N PHE A 186 1.58 -18.54 11.92
CA PHE A 186 0.43 -18.93 12.74
C PHE A 186 -0.61 -19.75 11.95
N GLN A 187 -0.88 -19.42 10.68
CA GLN A 187 -1.79 -20.21 9.85
C GLN A 187 -1.27 -21.63 9.62
N ILE A 188 0.01 -21.77 9.29
CA ILE A 188 0.69 -23.05 9.09
C ILE A 188 0.59 -23.93 10.35
N GLU A 189 0.79 -23.36 11.54
CA GLU A 189 0.67 -24.07 12.82
C GLU A 189 -0.75 -24.61 13.09
N SER A 190 -1.77 -23.94 12.52
CA SER A 190 -3.18 -24.29 12.72
C SER A 190 -3.82 -25.11 11.59
N GLU A 191 -3.18 -25.20 10.42
CA GLU A 191 -3.75 -25.83 9.23
C GLU A 191 -3.59 -27.35 9.25
N LYS A 192 -4.67 -28.06 8.90
CA LYS A 192 -4.74 -29.53 8.90
C LYS A 192 -4.81 -30.11 7.49
N ASP A 193 -5.19 -29.31 6.50
CA ASP A 193 -5.25 -29.72 5.09
C ASP A 193 -3.84 -29.71 4.46
N PRO A 194 -3.30 -30.87 4.04
CA PRO A 194 -1.95 -30.95 3.47
C PRO A 194 -1.74 -30.11 2.19
N ASN A 195 -2.78 -29.94 1.37
CA ASN A 195 -2.66 -29.17 0.13
C ASN A 195 -2.51 -27.68 0.44
N LYS A 196 -3.38 -27.15 1.31
CA LYS A 196 -3.30 -25.77 1.78
C LYS A 196 -2.02 -25.50 2.57
N LEU A 197 -1.58 -26.47 3.36
CA LEU A 197 -0.32 -26.39 4.09
C LEU A 197 0.87 -26.19 3.12
N GLY A 198 0.90 -26.94 2.01
CA GLY A 198 1.92 -26.78 0.97
C GLY A 198 1.90 -25.40 0.31
N GLU A 199 0.72 -24.87 -0.02
CA GLU A 199 0.55 -23.52 -0.57
C GLU A 199 1.03 -22.43 0.39
N LEU A 200 0.66 -22.54 1.68
CA LEU A 200 1.07 -21.60 2.73
C LEU A 200 2.58 -21.63 2.97
N GLN A 201 3.19 -22.81 2.98
CA GLN A 201 4.64 -22.97 3.13
C GLN A 201 5.41 -22.36 1.95
N ASN A 202 4.94 -22.57 0.72
CA ASN A 202 5.52 -21.96 -0.47
C ASN A 202 5.42 -20.43 -0.42
N THR A 203 4.25 -19.91 -0.04
CA THR A 203 4.02 -18.47 0.11
C THR A 203 4.95 -17.87 1.18
N MET A 204 5.05 -18.51 2.34
CA MET A 204 5.94 -18.08 3.42
C MET A 204 7.41 -18.06 2.97
N ALA A 205 7.86 -19.05 2.19
CA ALA A 205 9.22 -19.10 1.66
C ALA A 205 9.53 -17.93 0.69
N ILE A 206 8.55 -17.49 -0.11
CA ILE A 206 8.70 -16.28 -0.94
C ILE A 206 8.90 -15.07 -0.03
N TYR A 207 8.03 -14.87 0.96
CA TYR A 207 8.05 -13.67 1.80
C TYR A 207 9.28 -13.61 2.71
N GLN A 208 9.75 -14.75 3.22
CA GLN A 208 11.01 -14.82 3.98
C GLN A 208 12.23 -14.45 3.13
N ARG A 209 12.25 -14.83 1.84
CA ARG A 209 13.33 -14.42 0.93
C ARG A 209 13.31 -12.91 0.70
N LEU A 210 12.13 -12.34 0.47
CA LEU A 210 11.96 -10.90 0.32
C LEU A 210 12.38 -10.12 1.58
N ALA A 211 12.04 -10.65 2.77
CA ALA A 211 12.35 -9.99 4.05
C ALA A 211 13.85 -9.92 4.32
N LYS A 212 14.61 -10.95 3.91
CA LYS A 212 16.08 -10.96 4.02
C LYS A 212 16.75 -9.89 3.14
N GLY A 213 16.15 -9.55 2.00
CA GLY A 213 16.64 -8.49 1.11
C GLY A 213 16.43 -7.07 1.63
N MET A 214 15.67 -6.88 2.71
CA MET A 214 15.47 -5.57 3.35
C MET A 214 16.54 -5.23 4.41
N GLN A 215 17.39 -6.19 4.81
CA GLN A 215 18.39 -6.01 5.87
C GLN A 215 19.81 -5.68 5.37
N SER A 216 19.96 -5.41 4.06
CA SER A 216 21.23 -5.08 3.40
C SER A 216 21.34 -3.60 3.07
#